data_AF-A0A5C3QDK4-F1
#
_entry.id   AF-A0A5C3QDK4-F1
#
_cell.length_a   1.000
_cell.length_b   1.000
_cell.length_c   1.000
_cell.angle_alpha   90.00
_cell.angle_beta   90.00
_cell.angle_gamma   90.00
#
_symmetry.space_group_name_H-M   'P 1'
#
loop_
_entity.id
_entity.type
_entity.pdbx_description
1 polymer ?
#
loop_
_entity_poly.entity_id
_entity_poly.type
_entity_poly.pdbx_seq_one_letter_code
_entity_poly.pdbx_strand_id
1 'polypeptide(L)'
;MDREGVKSTLQLSQEDAAMLVFVGQRVGFNVKFILAEVALYGSYCVLVVLALYTMSNRQQTSAQSIFLMTVLVISFTLVTVICIVDFVRFRAFITTVLIDDVAATVSGRLKYYAGRRDIKRLNLMMRWIGNIADTGLLFFLNDALASWRALAIWHSESRFWMRATLMSLLFVSFAFWLSEIIYAMFNFTHVAVDNFDISAILGYSSSSASIAVNLCATAMIAFKFHQHRLLAAQAGVRLESLKILLLLVESGFLYATIQIARLALAISIVPSTPVYGVLHTAQKVFESISQIVTAMYTPAIILIISSRHSIADTVQLQTILSGVASSHWAGRPDDPEVGVDANVDRDVNELEMTTFKHETWQSGRPSSQG
;
A
#
# COMPACT_ATOMS: atom_id res chain seq x y z
N MET A 1 68.50 -11.60 32.38
CA MET A 1 68.22 -11.37 30.94
C MET A 1 66.71 -11.41 30.83
N ASP A 2 66.12 -10.29 31.24
CA ASP A 2 64.76 -10.27 31.80
C ASP A 2 63.73 -9.95 30.73
N ARG A 3 62.97 -10.97 30.34
CA ARG A 3 61.64 -10.81 29.73
C ARG A 3 60.63 -10.54 30.84
N GLU A 4 60.75 -9.41 31.52
CA GLU A 4 59.62 -8.89 32.29
C GLU A 4 58.56 -8.41 31.31
N GLY A 5 57.62 -9.32 31.06
CA GLY A 5 56.48 -9.12 30.19
C GLY A 5 55.65 -7.93 30.66
N VAL A 6 55.63 -6.90 29.84
CA VAL A 6 54.62 -5.84 29.87
C VAL A 6 53.28 -6.49 29.54
N LYS A 7 52.61 -7.05 30.55
CA LYS A 7 51.16 -7.26 30.54
C LYS A 7 50.55 -5.88 30.70
N SER A 8 50.61 -5.07 29.64
CA SER A 8 49.70 -3.95 29.48
C SER A 8 48.31 -4.55 29.36
N THR A 9 47.66 -4.77 30.50
CA THR A 9 46.21 -4.94 30.54
C THR A 9 45.64 -3.76 29.79
N LEU A 10 45.11 -4.04 28.58
CA LEU A 10 44.33 -3.12 27.78
C LEU A 10 43.11 -2.73 28.62
N GLN A 11 43.29 -1.73 29.48
CA GLN A 11 42.19 -1.12 30.20
C GLN A 11 41.41 -0.32 29.17
N LEU A 12 40.24 -0.85 28.83
CA LEU A 12 39.28 -0.16 27.98
C LEU A 12 38.94 1.18 28.65
N SER A 13 39.12 2.29 27.92
CA SER A 13 38.71 3.61 28.42
C SER A 13 37.22 3.59 28.78
N GLN A 14 36.81 4.31 29.83
CA GLN A 14 35.40 4.45 30.20
C GLN A 14 34.57 5.03 29.04
N GLU A 15 35.17 5.88 28.21
CA GLU A 15 34.55 6.42 27.00
C GLU A 15 34.29 5.31 25.95
N ASP A 16 35.29 4.46 25.69
CA ASP A 16 35.16 3.35 24.74
C ASP A 16 34.14 2.31 25.24
N ALA A 17 34.08 2.07 26.55
CA ALA A 17 33.06 1.22 27.16
C ALA A 17 31.65 1.77 26.93
N ALA A 18 31.43 3.08 27.16
CA ALA A 18 30.15 3.73 26.91
C ALA A 18 29.76 3.69 25.43
N MET A 19 30.73 3.91 24.52
CA MET A 19 30.50 3.83 23.08
C MET A 19 30.15 2.40 22.63
N LEU A 20 30.80 1.38 23.20
CA LEU A 20 30.45 -0.02 22.92
C LEU A 20 29.04 -0.37 23.39
N VAL A 21 28.61 0.14 24.56
CA VAL A 21 27.22 -0.01 25.02
C VAL A 21 26.25 0.63 24.03
N PHE A 22 26.54 1.85 23.57
CA PHE A 22 25.73 2.53 22.54
C PHE A 22 25.65 1.73 21.23
N VAL A 23 26.79 1.20 20.75
CA VAL A 23 26.82 0.35 19.56
C VAL A 23 25.99 -0.91 19.77
N GLY A 24 26.12 -1.57 20.92
CA GLY A 24 25.32 -2.74 21.28
C GLY A 24 23.82 -2.46 21.28
N GLN A 25 23.39 -1.34 21.87
CA GLN A 25 21.99 -0.89 21.84
C GLN A 25 21.49 -0.66 20.41
N ARG A 26 22.30 -0.01 19.56
CA ARG A 26 21.97 0.22 18.15
C ARG A 26 21.84 -1.07 17.35
N VAL A 27 22.73 -2.04 17.57
CA VAL A 27 22.64 -3.36 16.93
C VAL A 27 21.37 -4.08 17.36
N GLY A 28 21.11 -4.16 18.67
CA GLY A 28 19.90 -4.79 19.19
C GLY A 28 18.61 -4.13 18.67
N PHE A 29 18.60 -2.80 18.57
CA PHE A 29 17.51 -2.04 17.96
C PHE A 29 17.30 -2.41 16.48
N ASN A 30 18.35 -2.41 15.66
CA ASN A 30 18.24 -2.73 14.23
C ASN A 30 17.80 -4.17 13.99
N VAL A 31 18.27 -5.12 14.80
CA VAL A 31 17.85 -6.54 14.69
C VAL A 31 16.35 -6.68 14.91
N LYS A 32 15.79 -6.04 15.95
CA LYS A 32 14.34 -6.08 16.24
C LYS A 32 13.53 -5.50 15.07
N PHE A 33 13.99 -4.36 14.56
CA PHE A 33 13.39 -3.67 13.42
C PHE A 33 13.39 -4.54 12.15
N ILE A 34 14.55 -5.05 11.74
CA ILE A 34 14.71 -5.89 10.54
C ILE A 34 13.91 -7.19 10.67
N LEU A 35 13.88 -7.80 11.85
CA LEU A 35 13.13 -9.04 12.06
C LEU A 35 11.62 -8.84 11.82
N ALA A 36 11.06 -7.74 12.33
CA ALA A 36 9.66 -7.39 12.11
C ALA A 36 9.37 -7.08 10.63
N GLU A 37 10.28 -6.35 9.99
CA GLU A 37 10.19 -5.99 8.58
C GLU A 37 10.20 -7.24 7.67
N VAL A 38 11.16 -8.16 7.86
CA VAL A 38 11.28 -9.40 7.08
C VAL A 38 10.05 -10.29 7.23
N ALA A 39 9.51 -10.40 8.45
CA ALA A 39 8.33 -11.22 8.71
C ALA A 39 7.12 -10.73 7.90
N LEU A 40 6.88 -9.42 7.86
CA LEU A 40 5.80 -8.83 7.07
C LEU A 40 6.10 -8.76 5.58
N TYR A 41 7.36 -8.57 5.19
CA TYR A 41 7.75 -8.60 3.79
C TYR A 41 7.49 -10.00 3.20
N GLY A 42 7.75 -11.06 3.96
CA GLY A 42 7.42 -12.43 3.55
C GLY A 42 5.93 -12.63 3.27
N SER A 43 5.04 -12.16 4.16
CA SER A 43 3.59 -12.25 3.91
C SER A 43 3.13 -11.35 2.75
N TYR A 44 3.76 -10.19 2.56
CA TYR A 44 3.52 -9.33 1.41
C TYR A 44 3.89 -10.01 0.09
N CYS A 45 5.04 -10.67 0.01
CA CYS A 45 5.46 -11.45 -1.16
C CYS A 45 4.41 -12.51 -1.55
N VAL A 46 3.86 -13.24 -0.57
CA VAL A 46 2.80 -14.21 -0.81
C VAL A 46 1.55 -13.54 -1.41
N LEU A 47 1.11 -12.41 -0.85
CA LEU A 47 -0.04 -11.66 -1.37
C LEU A 47 0.19 -11.16 -2.81
N VAL A 48 1.40 -10.68 -3.13
CA VAL A 48 1.75 -10.22 -4.47
C VAL A 48 1.71 -11.38 -5.47
N VAL A 49 2.29 -12.53 -5.12
CA VAL A 49 2.27 -13.73 -5.97
C VAL A 49 0.83 -14.20 -6.21
N LEU A 50 -0.01 -14.25 -5.17
CA LEU A 50 -1.42 -14.61 -5.30
C LEU A 50 -2.18 -13.62 -6.19
N ALA A 51 -1.96 -12.31 -6.02
CA ALA A 51 -2.59 -11.28 -6.83
C ALA A 51 -2.17 -11.39 -8.31
N LEU A 52 -0.88 -11.56 -8.58
CA LEU A 52 -0.35 -11.76 -9.94
C LEU A 52 -0.91 -13.03 -10.58
N TYR A 53 -0.87 -14.17 -9.87
CA TYR A 53 -1.44 -15.43 -10.35
C TYR A 53 -2.93 -15.29 -10.70
N THR A 54 -3.69 -14.63 -9.83
CA THR A 54 -5.13 -14.42 -10.05
C THR A 54 -5.39 -13.50 -11.25
N MET A 55 -4.53 -12.51 -11.50
CA MET A 55 -4.63 -11.64 -12.68
C MET A 55 -4.21 -12.34 -13.97
N SER A 56 -3.14 -13.16 -13.93
CA SER A 56 -2.65 -13.90 -15.10
C SER A 56 -3.65 -14.95 -15.60
N ASN A 57 -4.46 -15.52 -14.71
CA ASN A 57 -5.49 -16.49 -15.10
C ASN A 57 -6.76 -15.85 -15.69
N ARG A 58 -6.85 -14.52 -15.75
CA ARG A 58 -7.99 -13.84 -16.35
C ARG A 58 -7.82 -13.71 -17.86
N GLN A 59 -8.78 -14.22 -18.63
CA GLN A 59 -8.78 -14.16 -20.10
C GLN A 59 -8.99 -12.75 -20.67
N GLN A 60 -9.56 -11.81 -19.90
CA GLN A 60 -9.84 -10.45 -20.36
C GLN A 60 -9.01 -9.41 -19.60
N THR A 61 -8.05 -8.81 -20.30
CA THR A 61 -7.23 -7.72 -19.78
C THR A 61 -7.96 -6.38 -19.94
N SER A 62 -8.64 -5.92 -18.90
CA SER A 62 -9.19 -4.56 -18.89
C SER A 62 -8.09 -3.52 -18.63
N ALA A 63 -8.25 -2.29 -19.14
CA ALA A 63 -7.32 -1.19 -18.85
C ALA A 63 -7.16 -0.94 -17.34
N GLN A 64 -8.23 -1.15 -16.56
CA GLN A 64 -8.20 -1.07 -15.10
C GLN A 64 -7.32 -2.16 -14.48
N SER A 65 -7.39 -3.38 -15.02
CA SER A 65 -6.54 -4.48 -14.57
C SER A 65 -5.07 -4.19 -14.86
N ILE A 66 -4.74 -3.64 -16.03
CA ILE A 66 -3.37 -3.24 -16.37
C ILE A 66 -2.88 -2.14 -15.41
N PHE A 67 -3.71 -1.13 -15.14
CA PHE A 67 -3.38 -0.08 -14.19
C PHE A 67 -3.08 -0.62 -12.79
N LEU A 68 -3.93 -1.51 -12.26
CA LEU A 68 -3.72 -2.15 -10.95
C LEU A 68 -2.46 -3.01 -10.92
N MET A 69 -2.15 -3.71 -12.01
CA MET A 69 -0.91 -4.50 -12.13
C MET A 69 0.32 -3.61 -12.07
N THR A 70 0.29 -2.49 -12.79
CA THR A 70 1.39 -1.51 -12.79
C THR A 70 1.62 -0.94 -11.40
N VAL A 71 0.55 -0.52 -10.70
CA VAL A 71 0.66 -0.02 -9.32
C VAL A 71 1.21 -1.11 -8.40
N LEU A 72 0.75 -2.35 -8.52
CA LEU A 72 1.24 -3.49 -7.74
C LEU A 72 2.75 -3.71 -7.93
N VAL A 73 3.23 -3.75 -9.17
CA VAL A 73 4.65 -3.98 -9.48
C VAL A 73 5.52 -2.82 -8.96
N ILE A 74 5.06 -1.58 -9.13
CA ILE A 74 5.77 -0.40 -8.61
C ILE A 74 5.84 -0.47 -7.09
N SER A 75 4.72 -0.65 -6.38
CA SER A 75 4.69 -0.74 -4.92
C SER A 75 5.56 -1.89 -4.40
N PHE A 76 5.52 -3.07 -5.05
CA PHE A 76 6.36 -4.20 -4.68
C PHE A 76 7.85 -3.89 -4.84
N THR A 77 8.22 -3.23 -5.95
CA THR A 77 9.60 -2.80 -6.20
C THR A 77 10.06 -1.80 -5.15
N LEU A 78 9.24 -0.80 -4.82
CA LEU A 78 9.55 0.21 -3.81
C LEU A 78 9.81 -0.43 -2.45
N VAL A 79 8.91 -1.29 -1.95
CA VAL A 79 9.08 -1.98 -0.67
C VAL A 79 10.31 -2.90 -0.69
N THR A 80 10.56 -3.59 -1.79
CA THR A 80 11.76 -4.44 -1.92
C THR A 80 13.04 -3.61 -1.79
N VAL A 81 13.08 -2.41 -2.40
CA VAL A 81 14.22 -1.49 -2.27
C VAL A 81 14.37 -1.00 -0.83
N ILE A 82 13.28 -0.65 -0.13
CA ILE A 82 13.30 -0.26 1.30
C ILE A 82 13.99 -1.35 2.12
N CYS A 83 13.51 -2.60 2.02
CA CYS A 83 14.06 -3.71 2.79
C CYS A 83 15.55 -3.94 2.47
N ILE A 84 15.92 -3.94 1.18
CA ILE A 84 17.33 -4.11 0.78
C ILE A 84 18.21 -3.01 1.37
N VAL A 85 17.75 -1.75 1.35
CA VAL A 85 18.52 -0.63 1.89
C VAL A 85 18.73 -0.76 3.38
N ASP A 86 17.71 -1.15 4.14
CA ASP A 86 17.84 -1.32 5.59
C ASP A 86 18.80 -2.46 5.95
N PHE A 87 18.78 -3.57 5.20
CA PHE A 87 19.79 -4.62 5.30
C PHE A 87 21.21 -4.12 4.97
N VAL A 88 21.37 -3.39 3.86
CA VAL A 88 22.67 -2.85 3.44
C VAL A 88 23.22 -1.87 4.47
N ARG A 89 22.37 -0.97 5.02
CA ARG A 89 22.75 -0.02 6.06
C ARG A 89 23.16 -0.73 7.35
N PHE A 90 22.41 -1.75 7.76
CA PHE A 90 22.75 -2.54 8.93
C PHE A 90 24.09 -3.28 8.76
N ARG A 91 24.28 -3.96 7.62
CA ARG A 91 25.55 -4.62 7.30
C ARG A 91 26.70 -3.63 7.28
N ALA A 92 26.55 -2.49 6.58
CA ALA A 92 27.57 -1.47 6.49
C ALA A 92 27.95 -0.91 7.86
N PHE A 93 26.97 -0.75 8.77
CA PHE A 93 27.21 -0.36 10.15
C PHE A 93 28.05 -1.39 10.90
N ILE A 94 27.67 -2.67 10.88
CA ILE A 94 28.42 -3.75 11.54
C ILE A 94 29.84 -3.82 11.00
N THR A 95 30.01 -3.86 9.67
CA THR A 95 31.32 -3.98 9.05
C THR A 95 32.20 -2.78 9.39
N THR A 96 31.72 -1.55 9.20
CA THR A 96 32.54 -0.35 9.41
C THR A 96 32.86 -0.10 10.89
N VAL A 97 31.93 -0.36 11.81
CA VAL A 97 32.07 0.03 13.22
C VAL A 97 32.68 -1.09 14.07
N LEU A 98 32.37 -2.35 13.78
CA LEU A 98 32.79 -3.48 14.61
C LEU A 98 33.91 -4.33 14.00
N ILE A 99 33.99 -4.42 12.67
CA ILE A 99 34.90 -5.36 11.98
C ILE A 99 36.12 -4.63 11.40
N ASP A 100 35.89 -3.53 10.69
CA ASP A 100 36.93 -2.81 9.98
C ASP A 100 37.82 -2.02 10.96
N ASP A 101 39.11 -1.92 10.59
CA ASP A 101 40.15 -1.14 11.25
C ASP A 101 40.17 -1.26 12.78
N VAL A 102 40.68 -2.39 13.26
CA VAL A 102 40.84 -2.67 14.70
C VAL A 102 41.79 -1.68 15.39
N ALA A 103 42.64 -0.97 14.62
CA ALA A 103 43.56 0.03 15.18
C ALA A 103 42.85 1.36 15.49
N ALA A 104 41.73 1.65 14.84
CA ALA A 104 40.95 2.87 15.08
C ALA A 104 40.07 2.76 16.34
N THR A 105 39.97 3.88 17.07
CA THR A 105 39.03 4.00 18.21
C THR A 105 37.58 3.85 17.74
N VAL A 106 36.69 3.38 18.63
CA VAL A 106 35.27 3.16 18.30
C VAL A 106 34.60 4.48 17.87
N SER A 107 34.94 5.58 18.53
CA SER A 107 34.48 6.93 18.18
C SER A 107 34.93 7.35 16.78
N GLY A 108 36.19 7.07 16.40
CA GLY A 108 36.72 7.33 15.06
C GLY A 108 35.95 6.58 13.98
N ARG A 109 35.68 5.29 14.21
CA ARG A 109 34.91 4.43 13.29
C ARG A 109 33.45 4.87 13.15
N LEU A 110 32.80 5.30 14.24
CA LEU A 110 31.45 5.87 14.20
C LEU A 110 31.39 7.18 13.39
N LYS A 111 32.36 8.08 13.59
CA LYS A 111 32.47 9.33 12.81
C LYS A 111 32.71 9.04 11.33
N TYR A 112 33.57 8.07 11.02
CA TYR A 112 33.81 7.62 9.66
C TYR A 112 32.54 7.06 9.00
N TYR A 113 31.82 6.17 9.69
CA TYR A 113 30.53 5.64 9.22
C TYR A 113 29.50 6.75 8.97
N ALA A 114 29.35 7.71 9.89
CA ALA A 114 28.44 8.84 9.73
C ALA A 114 28.83 9.79 8.59
N GLY A 115 30.13 9.91 8.31
CA GLY A 115 30.68 10.71 7.20
C GLY A 115 30.55 10.07 5.82
N ARG A 116 30.31 8.76 5.76
CA ARG A 116 30.34 7.96 4.53
C ARG A 116 29.29 8.42 3.50
N ARG A 117 29.74 8.71 2.28
CA ARG A 117 28.92 9.32 1.22
C ARG A 117 27.80 8.39 0.73
N ASP A 118 28.07 7.10 0.65
CA ASP A 118 27.10 6.06 0.29
C ASP A 118 25.95 5.98 1.29
N ILE A 119 26.22 6.00 2.60
CA ILE A 119 25.18 6.01 3.65
C ILE A 119 24.29 7.24 3.52
N LYS A 120 24.88 8.43 3.25
CA LYS A 120 24.10 9.66 3.02
C LYS A 120 23.19 9.55 1.80
N ARG A 121 23.68 8.95 0.70
CA ARG A 121 22.87 8.71 -0.51
C ARG A 121 21.73 7.72 -0.26
N LEU A 122 21.99 6.64 0.49
CA LEU A 122 20.95 5.68 0.88
C LEU A 122 19.88 6.35 1.75
N ASN A 123 20.27 7.21 2.69
CA ASN A 123 19.31 7.97 3.51
C ASN A 123 18.42 8.87 2.63
N LEU A 124 19.00 9.55 1.63
CA LEU A 124 18.23 10.37 0.69
C LEU A 124 17.26 9.51 -0.12
N MET A 125 17.72 8.38 -0.65
CA MET A 125 16.87 7.46 -1.40
C MET A 125 15.69 6.95 -0.56
N MET A 126 15.92 6.66 0.73
CA MET A 126 14.85 6.28 1.64
C MET A 126 13.83 7.41 1.84
N ARG A 127 14.24 8.68 1.88
CA ARG A 127 13.28 9.82 1.93
C ARG A 127 12.41 9.92 0.66
N TRP A 128 12.97 9.60 -0.50
CA TRP A 128 12.19 9.51 -1.75
C TRP A 128 11.15 8.38 -1.71
N ILE A 129 11.54 7.20 -1.24
CA ILE A 129 10.67 6.03 -1.32
C ILE A 129 9.64 6.04 -0.18
N GLY A 130 10.07 6.30 1.05
CA GLY A 130 9.26 6.48 2.25
C GLY A 130 10.07 6.26 3.52
N ASN A 131 10.13 7.25 4.43
CA ASN A 131 10.91 7.11 5.68
C ASN A 131 10.58 8.10 6.81
N ILE A 132 9.69 9.07 6.61
CA ILE A 132 9.28 9.99 7.69
C ILE A 132 7.77 10.15 7.63
N ALA A 133 7.07 9.65 8.64
CA ALA A 133 5.60 9.67 8.70
C ALA A 133 4.98 9.07 7.41
N ASP A 134 3.76 9.44 7.03
CA ASP A 134 3.09 8.92 5.81
C ASP A 134 3.52 9.68 4.54
N THR A 135 4.83 9.87 4.36
CA THR A 135 5.38 10.57 3.18
C THR A 135 6.26 9.65 2.35
N GLY A 136 6.34 9.93 1.05
CA GLY A 136 7.07 9.09 0.10
C GLY A 136 6.24 8.74 -1.13
N LEU A 137 6.93 8.27 -2.17
CA LEU A 137 6.29 7.80 -3.40
C LEU A 137 5.29 6.66 -3.12
N LEU A 138 5.58 5.79 -2.15
CA LEU A 138 4.69 4.68 -1.78
C LEU A 138 3.33 5.17 -1.26
N PHE A 139 3.33 6.15 -0.36
CA PHE A 139 2.10 6.73 0.20
C PHE A 139 1.33 7.53 -0.84
N PHE A 140 2.03 8.31 -1.67
CA PHE A 140 1.41 9.05 -2.76
C PHE A 140 0.68 8.13 -3.76
N LEU A 141 1.29 7.01 -4.14
CA LEU A 141 0.65 6.00 -4.99
C LEU A 141 -0.61 5.43 -4.35
N ASN A 142 -0.57 5.16 -3.05
CA ASN A 142 -1.72 4.63 -2.33
C ASN A 142 -2.86 5.67 -2.22
N ASP A 143 -2.53 6.94 -1.95
CA ASP A 143 -3.49 8.03 -1.88
C ASP A 143 -4.16 8.27 -3.24
N ALA A 144 -3.38 8.21 -4.32
CA ALA A 144 -3.88 8.30 -5.69
C ALA A 144 -4.82 7.13 -6.01
N LEU A 145 -4.48 5.90 -5.58
CA LEU A 145 -5.33 4.72 -5.72
C LEU A 145 -6.64 4.87 -4.92
N ALA A 146 -6.59 5.39 -3.70
CA ALA A 146 -7.78 5.66 -2.90
C ALA A 146 -8.70 6.70 -3.55
N SER A 147 -8.12 7.80 -4.03
CA SER A 147 -8.84 8.84 -4.75
C SER A 147 -9.46 8.32 -6.04
N TRP A 148 -8.71 7.54 -6.83
CA TRP A 148 -9.19 6.92 -8.06
C TRP A 148 -10.41 6.03 -7.80
N ARG A 149 -10.36 5.17 -6.76
CA ARG A 149 -11.49 4.29 -6.42
C ARG A 149 -12.73 5.06 -5.97
N ALA A 150 -12.55 6.08 -5.12
CA ALA A 150 -13.65 6.94 -4.70
C ALA A 150 -14.30 7.64 -5.90
N LEU A 151 -13.50 8.16 -6.84
CA LEU A 151 -13.98 8.83 -8.05
C LEU A 151 -14.59 7.87 -9.08
N ALA A 152 -14.16 6.61 -9.13
CA ALA A 152 -14.74 5.59 -9.98
C ALA A 152 -16.16 5.21 -9.54
N ILE A 153 -16.45 5.28 -8.24
CA ILE A 153 -17.78 4.98 -7.66
C ILE A 153 -18.70 6.22 -7.69
N TRP A 154 -18.13 7.42 -7.78
CA TRP A 154 -18.89 8.67 -7.63
C TRP A 154 -19.49 9.20 -8.94
N HIS A 155 -20.78 8.93 -9.16
CA HIS A 155 -21.55 9.38 -10.34
C HIS A 155 -22.52 10.57 -10.08
N SER A 156 -22.34 11.35 -9.00
CA SER A 156 -23.24 12.47 -8.66
C SER A 156 -22.92 13.76 -9.42
N GLU A 157 -23.87 14.71 -9.48
CA GLU A 157 -23.63 16.07 -10.01
C GLU A 157 -22.49 16.81 -9.27
N SER A 158 -22.29 16.49 -7.98
CA SER A 158 -21.19 17.01 -7.16
C SER A 158 -19.81 16.44 -7.52
N ARG A 159 -19.68 15.62 -8.57
CA ARG A 159 -18.43 14.97 -8.97
C ARG A 159 -17.30 15.96 -9.23
N PHE A 160 -17.60 17.13 -9.79
CA PHE A 160 -16.60 18.17 -10.03
C PHE A 160 -15.94 18.63 -8.73
N TRP A 161 -16.74 18.98 -7.73
CA TRP A 161 -16.25 19.46 -6.43
C TRP A 161 -15.46 18.40 -5.68
N MET A 162 -15.97 17.16 -5.61
CA MET A 162 -15.25 16.07 -4.93
C MET A 162 -13.91 15.76 -5.62
N ARG A 163 -13.88 15.81 -6.96
CA ARG A 163 -12.63 15.66 -7.73
C ARG A 163 -11.66 16.79 -7.44
N ALA A 164 -12.13 18.04 -7.41
CA ALA A 164 -11.30 19.19 -7.09
C ALA A 164 -10.70 19.08 -5.68
N THR A 165 -11.50 18.67 -4.69
CA THR A 165 -11.04 18.46 -3.31
C THR A 165 -10.01 17.33 -3.19
N LEU A 166 -10.24 16.16 -3.80
CA LEU A 166 -9.25 15.08 -3.74
C LEU A 166 -7.95 15.45 -4.46
N MET A 167 -8.04 16.09 -5.63
CA MET A 167 -6.86 16.51 -6.39
C MET A 167 -6.09 17.62 -5.69
N SER A 168 -6.76 18.56 -5.02
CA SER A 168 -6.07 19.60 -4.24
C SER A 168 -5.35 19.01 -3.03
N LEU A 169 -5.97 18.08 -2.31
CA LEU A 169 -5.33 17.37 -1.19
C LEU A 169 -4.13 16.53 -1.64
N LEU A 170 -4.25 15.79 -2.76
CA LEU A 170 -3.14 15.05 -3.36
C LEU A 170 -1.98 15.98 -3.76
N PHE A 171 -2.31 17.11 -4.38
CA PHE A 171 -1.31 18.11 -4.77
C PHE A 171 -0.58 18.69 -3.55
N VAL A 172 -1.32 19.05 -2.50
CA VAL A 172 -0.74 19.57 -1.25
C VAL A 172 0.16 18.52 -0.58
N SER A 173 -0.28 17.26 -0.49
CA SER A 173 0.52 16.16 0.03
C SER A 173 1.84 16.00 -0.74
N PHE A 174 1.77 15.97 -2.08
CA PHE A 174 2.93 15.87 -2.96
C PHE A 174 3.86 17.08 -2.85
N ALA A 175 3.32 18.29 -2.82
CA ALA A 175 4.10 19.52 -2.77
C ALA A 175 4.90 19.63 -1.47
N PHE A 176 4.30 19.28 -0.32
CA PHE A 176 5.01 19.27 0.96
C PHE A 176 6.08 18.18 1.03
N TRP A 177 5.79 16.97 0.53
CA TRP A 177 6.76 15.90 0.44
C TRP A 177 7.95 16.29 -0.46
N LEU A 178 7.70 16.83 -1.65
CA LEU A 178 8.76 17.27 -2.55
C LEU A 178 9.59 18.40 -1.94
N SER A 179 8.96 19.34 -1.24
CA SER A 179 9.65 20.41 -0.52
C SER A 179 10.55 19.87 0.59
N GLU A 180 10.11 18.84 1.33
CA GLU A 180 10.92 18.15 2.33
C GLU A 180 12.18 17.53 1.71
N ILE A 181 12.03 16.83 0.57
CA ILE A 181 13.17 16.23 -0.12
C ILE A 181 14.14 17.30 -0.59
N ILE A 182 13.65 18.38 -1.22
CA ILE A 182 14.50 19.48 -1.70
C ILE A 182 15.26 20.08 -0.51
N TYR A 183 14.59 20.34 0.60
CA TYR A 183 15.22 20.84 1.82
C TYR A 183 16.30 19.87 2.36
N ALA A 184 16.01 18.56 2.38
CA ALA A 184 16.93 17.52 2.81
C ALA A 184 18.17 17.41 1.90
N MET A 185 18.00 17.66 0.59
CA MET A 185 19.10 17.69 -0.37
C MET A 185 20.04 18.89 -0.13
N PHE A 186 19.54 20.02 0.34
CA PHE A 186 20.41 21.16 0.69
C PHE A 186 21.03 21.02 2.08
N ASN A 187 20.37 20.31 3.00
CA ASN A 187 20.75 20.21 4.41
C ASN A 187 21.13 18.77 4.82
N PHE A 188 21.95 18.08 4.02
CA PHE A 188 22.32 16.67 4.25
C PHE A 188 22.91 16.34 5.64
N THR A 189 23.44 17.32 6.36
CA THR A 189 24.01 17.14 7.70
C THR A 189 22.99 17.35 8.82
N HIS A 190 21.83 17.93 8.52
CA HIS A 190 20.80 18.19 9.51
C HIS A 190 19.91 16.96 9.70
N VAL A 191 20.01 16.34 10.88
CA VAL A 191 19.04 15.33 11.32
C VAL A 191 17.95 16.10 12.05
N ALA A 192 16.71 15.98 11.62
CA ALA A 192 15.58 16.56 12.34
C ALA A 192 15.46 15.85 13.69
N VAL A 193 15.82 16.56 14.76
CA VAL A 193 15.67 16.09 16.15
C VAL A 193 14.48 16.76 16.82
N ASP A 194 14.04 17.90 16.28
CA ASP A 194 12.97 18.71 16.84
C ASP A 194 11.74 18.73 15.92
N ASN A 195 10.55 18.74 16.52
CA ASN A 195 9.28 18.90 15.84
C ASN A 195 9.12 20.30 15.22
N PHE A 196 9.93 21.28 15.67
CA PHE A 196 10.01 22.61 15.07
C PHE A 196 10.95 22.68 13.84
N ASP A 197 11.65 21.59 13.50
CA ASP A 197 12.45 21.53 12.28
C ASP A 197 11.55 21.65 11.05
N ILE A 198 11.96 22.48 10.08
CA ILE A 198 11.25 22.69 8.81
C ILE A 198 10.99 21.35 8.10
N SER A 199 11.96 20.43 8.11
CA SER A 199 11.84 19.09 7.53
C SER A 199 10.74 18.27 8.23
N ALA A 200 10.62 18.37 9.55
CA ALA A 200 9.60 17.67 10.32
C ALA A 200 8.20 18.26 10.04
N ILE A 201 8.08 19.60 10.05
CA ILE A 201 6.83 20.31 9.76
C ILE A 201 6.31 19.96 8.36
N LEU A 202 7.19 19.95 7.35
CA LEU A 202 6.83 19.57 5.98
C LEU A 202 6.38 18.11 5.90
N GLY A 203 7.11 17.20 6.57
CA GLY A 203 6.74 15.79 6.66
C GLY A 203 5.37 15.56 7.32
N TYR A 204 5.12 16.19 8.46
CA TYR A 204 3.85 16.07 9.18
C TYR A 204 2.68 16.70 8.40
N SER A 205 2.93 17.82 7.71
CA SER A 205 1.90 18.46 6.87
C SER A 205 1.54 17.60 5.67
N SER A 206 2.52 16.98 5.01
CA SER A 206 2.30 16.02 3.92
C SER A 206 1.52 14.78 4.41
N SER A 207 1.93 14.20 5.54
CA SER A 207 1.23 13.05 6.16
C SER A 207 -0.21 13.41 6.57
N SER A 208 -0.44 14.60 7.11
CA SER A 208 -1.80 15.08 7.44
C SER A 208 -2.68 15.23 6.20
N ALA A 209 -2.13 15.75 5.11
CA ALA A 209 -2.84 15.83 3.83
C ALA A 209 -3.14 14.42 3.27
N SER A 210 -2.20 13.48 3.34
CA SER A 210 -2.39 12.07 2.96
C SER A 210 -3.53 11.41 3.75
N ILE A 211 -3.56 11.60 5.07
CA ILE A 211 -4.65 11.12 5.94
C ILE A 211 -5.99 11.72 5.50
N ALA A 212 -6.02 13.03 5.23
CA ALA A 212 -7.22 13.71 4.76
C ALA A 212 -7.73 13.17 3.41
N VAL A 213 -6.83 12.87 2.46
CA VAL A 213 -7.19 12.21 1.18
C VAL A 213 -7.88 10.87 1.45
N ASN A 214 -7.29 10.02 2.29
CA ASN A 214 -7.83 8.69 2.57
C ASN A 214 -9.16 8.73 3.32
N LEU A 215 -9.28 9.60 4.32
CA LEU A 215 -10.55 9.81 5.04
C LEU A 215 -11.64 10.34 4.11
N CYS A 216 -11.32 11.32 3.24
CA CYS A 216 -12.26 11.85 2.27
C CYS A 216 -12.71 10.79 1.26
N ALA A 217 -11.76 10.05 0.68
CA ALA A 217 -12.05 8.96 -0.24
C ALA A 217 -12.89 7.85 0.43
N THR A 218 -12.56 7.47 1.66
CA THR A 218 -13.30 6.46 2.44
C THR A 218 -14.72 6.95 2.77
N ALA A 219 -14.88 8.21 3.17
CA ALA A 219 -16.18 8.82 3.45
C ALA A 219 -17.07 8.87 2.18
N MET A 220 -16.49 9.17 1.02
CA MET A 220 -17.20 9.12 -0.26
C MET A 220 -17.73 7.72 -0.57
N ILE A 221 -16.90 6.70 -0.39
CA ILE A 221 -17.30 5.30 -0.62
C ILE A 221 -18.38 4.90 0.40
N ALA A 222 -18.23 5.28 1.67
CA ALA A 222 -19.20 5.00 2.72
C ALA A 222 -20.57 5.65 2.47
N PHE A 223 -20.57 6.90 2.00
CA PHE A 223 -21.79 7.58 1.61
C PHE A 223 -22.49 6.86 0.46
N LYS A 224 -21.74 6.42 -0.57
CA LYS A 224 -22.30 5.65 -1.68
C LYS A 224 -22.82 4.29 -1.25
N PHE A 225 -22.10 3.59 -0.37
CA PHE A 225 -22.59 2.37 0.25
C PHE A 225 -23.93 2.58 0.95
N HIS A 226 -24.08 3.66 1.73
CA HIS A 226 -25.32 3.97 2.42
C HIS A 226 -26.47 4.24 1.44
N GLN A 227 -26.24 5.02 0.39
CA GLN A 227 -27.24 5.28 -0.67
C GLN A 227 -27.69 3.98 -1.36
N HIS A 228 -26.75 3.13 -1.78
CA HIS A 228 -27.08 1.85 -2.42
C HIS A 228 -27.85 0.92 -1.46
N ARG A 229 -27.52 0.93 -0.16
CA ARG A 229 -28.22 0.12 0.84
C ARG A 229 -29.68 0.55 1.00
N LEU A 230 -29.95 1.86 1.02
CA LEU A 230 -31.31 2.38 1.11
C LEU A 230 -32.14 2.00 -0.13
N LEU A 231 -31.58 2.16 -1.33
CA LEU A 231 -32.24 1.77 -2.58
C LEU A 231 -32.51 0.26 -2.65
N ALA A 232 -31.54 -0.56 -2.23
CA ALA A 232 -31.70 -2.02 -2.16
C ALA A 232 -32.80 -2.43 -1.18
N ALA A 233 -32.89 -1.77 -0.03
CA ALA A 233 -33.94 -2.00 0.95
C ALA A 233 -35.33 -1.62 0.41
N GLN A 234 -35.43 -0.50 -0.31
CA GLN A 234 -36.68 -0.07 -0.96
C GLN A 234 -37.12 -1.02 -2.08
N ALA A 235 -36.17 -1.56 -2.84
CA ALA A 235 -36.44 -2.51 -3.92
C ALA A 235 -36.67 -3.96 -3.45
N GLY A 236 -36.38 -4.28 -2.18
CA GLY A 236 -36.44 -5.65 -1.66
C GLY A 236 -35.38 -6.60 -2.25
N VAL A 237 -34.33 -6.06 -2.90
CA VAL A 237 -33.28 -6.85 -3.56
C VAL A 237 -32.02 -6.89 -2.70
N ARG A 238 -31.43 -8.08 -2.56
CA ARG A 238 -30.11 -8.23 -1.91
C ARG A 238 -29.00 -8.03 -2.94
N LEU A 239 -28.30 -6.88 -2.88
CA LEU A 239 -27.17 -6.59 -3.76
C LEU A 239 -25.85 -7.09 -3.16
N GLU A 240 -25.17 -8.01 -3.84
CA GLU A 240 -23.85 -8.49 -3.40
C GLU A 240 -22.76 -7.42 -3.45
N SER A 241 -22.90 -6.44 -4.35
CA SER A 241 -21.98 -5.29 -4.49
C SER A 241 -21.84 -4.47 -3.21
N LEU A 242 -22.87 -4.48 -2.34
CA LEU A 242 -22.83 -3.83 -1.02
C LEU A 242 -21.75 -4.44 -0.12
N LYS A 243 -21.51 -5.75 -0.20
CA LYS A 243 -20.46 -6.40 0.61
C LYS A 243 -19.07 -5.90 0.23
N ILE A 244 -18.82 -5.65 -1.06
CA ILE A 244 -17.53 -5.14 -1.54
C ILE A 244 -17.34 -3.69 -1.09
N LEU A 245 -18.37 -2.85 -1.27
CA LEU A 245 -18.32 -1.46 -0.81
C LEU A 245 -18.08 -1.37 0.70
N LEU A 246 -18.71 -2.23 1.49
CA LEU A 246 -18.47 -2.32 2.93
C LEU A 246 -17.01 -2.69 3.25
N LEU A 247 -16.47 -3.73 2.61
CA LEU A 247 -15.06 -4.13 2.78
C LEU A 247 -14.09 -3.02 2.38
N LEU A 248 -14.40 -2.24 1.33
CA LEU A 248 -13.60 -1.07 0.94
C LEU A 248 -13.63 0.04 1.99
N VAL A 249 -14.78 0.27 2.62
CA VAL A 249 -14.92 1.26 3.70
C VAL A 249 -14.17 0.81 4.95
N GLU A 250 -14.36 -0.44 5.37
CA GLU A 250 -13.70 -1.01 6.56
C GLU A 250 -12.18 -1.00 6.40
N SER A 251 -11.67 -1.43 5.23
CA SER A 251 -10.24 -1.42 4.94
C SER A 251 -9.67 0.00 4.80
N GLY A 252 -10.41 0.93 4.21
CA GLY A 252 -10.01 2.35 4.14
C GLY A 252 -9.95 3.01 5.52
N PHE A 253 -10.90 2.71 6.40
CA PHE A 253 -10.92 3.20 7.78
C PHE A 253 -9.77 2.61 8.61
N LEU A 254 -9.51 1.30 8.49
CA LEU A 254 -8.37 0.65 9.14
C LEU A 254 -7.05 1.28 8.68
N TYR A 255 -6.90 1.54 7.38
CA TYR A 255 -5.72 2.19 6.83
C TYR A 255 -5.54 3.61 7.38
N ALA A 256 -6.58 4.45 7.37
CA ALA A 256 -6.52 5.78 7.96
C ALA A 256 -6.15 5.76 9.45
N THR A 257 -6.66 4.76 10.19
CA THR A 257 -6.29 4.56 11.61
C THR A 257 -4.80 4.27 11.78
N ILE A 258 -4.21 3.44 10.90
CA ILE A 258 -2.77 3.15 10.91
C ILE A 258 -1.96 4.42 10.62
N GLN A 259 -2.36 5.22 9.63
CA GLN A 259 -1.70 6.49 9.31
C GLN A 259 -1.75 7.47 10.49
N ILE A 260 -2.93 7.65 11.11
CA ILE A 260 -3.09 8.51 12.30
C ILE A 260 -2.19 8.02 13.44
N ALA A 261 -2.14 6.72 13.71
CA ALA A 261 -1.27 6.16 14.74
C ALA A 261 0.21 6.39 14.43
N ARG A 262 0.61 6.25 13.15
CA ARG A 262 1.98 6.50 12.71
C ARG A 262 2.37 7.97 12.89
N LEU A 263 1.51 8.90 12.48
CA LEU A 263 1.72 10.33 12.65
C LEU A 263 1.79 10.72 14.13
N ALA A 264 0.89 10.19 14.96
CA ALA A 264 0.90 10.43 16.40
C ALA A 264 2.20 9.94 17.06
N LEU A 265 2.68 8.73 16.70
CA LEU A 265 3.96 8.22 17.17
C LEU A 265 5.14 9.08 16.70
N ALA A 266 5.11 9.57 15.47
CA ALA A 266 6.16 10.45 14.93
C ALA A 266 6.24 11.78 15.70
N ILE A 267 5.09 12.45 15.90
CA ILE A 267 5.00 13.71 16.66
C ILE A 267 5.41 13.52 18.13
N SER A 268 5.19 12.33 18.69
CA SER A 268 5.56 12.02 20.08
C SER A 268 7.07 11.96 20.31
N ILE A 269 7.89 11.87 19.24
CA ILE A 269 9.34 11.93 19.35
C ILE A 269 9.77 13.38 19.50
N VAL A 270 10.16 13.75 20.72
CA VAL A 270 10.71 15.06 21.08
C VAL A 270 12.22 14.96 21.37
N PRO A 271 12.98 16.07 21.40
CA PRO A 271 14.43 16.05 21.68
C PRO A 271 14.83 15.37 23.00
N SER A 272 13.95 15.34 24.00
CA SER A 272 14.19 14.65 25.28
C SER A 272 13.92 13.14 25.24
N THR A 273 13.43 12.61 24.11
CA THR A 273 13.15 11.18 23.95
C THR A 273 14.46 10.40 23.89
N PRO A 274 14.70 9.43 24.79
CA PRO A 274 15.92 8.64 24.75
C PRO A 274 16.06 7.89 23.43
N VAL A 275 17.19 8.08 22.74
CA VAL A 275 17.53 7.31 21.54
C VAL A 275 17.61 5.83 21.93
N TYR A 276 16.98 4.96 21.14
CA TYR A 276 16.80 3.53 21.45
C TYR A 276 15.94 3.23 22.69
N GLY A 277 15.26 4.23 23.25
CA GLY A 277 14.21 4.04 24.23
C GLY A 277 13.00 3.30 23.66
N VAL A 278 12.06 2.91 24.54
CA VAL A 278 10.86 2.14 24.15
C VAL A 278 10.03 2.88 23.12
N LEU A 279 9.78 4.19 23.31
CA LEU A 279 8.99 5.00 22.39
C LEU A 279 9.66 5.14 21.01
N HIS A 280 10.95 5.46 20.97
CA HIS A 280 11.71 5.55 19.72
C HIS A 280 11.74 4.21 18.97
N THR A 281 11.88 3.10 19.71
CA THR A 281 11.83 1.74 19.14
C THR A 281 10.45 1.41 18.58
N ALA A 282 9.39 1.68 19.34
CA ALA A 282 8.02 1.48 18.88
C ALA A 282 7.72 2.31 17.64
N GLN A 283 8.09 3.59 17.62
CA GLN A 283 7.91 4.48 16.47
C GLN A 283 8.59 3.92 15.22
N LYS A 284 9.86 3.52 15.31
CA LYS A 284 10.61 3.01 14.15
C LYS A 284 10.13 1.66 13.65
N VAL A 285 9.83 0.73 14.57
CA VAL A 285 9.26 -0.57 14.20
C VAL A 285 7.89 -0.38 13.55
N PHE A 286 7.02 0.44 14.14
CA PHE A 286 5.70 0.73 13.58
C PHE A 286 5.78 1.43 12.24
N GLU A 287 6.71 2.37 12.06
CA GLU A 287 6.99 3.04 10.80
C GLU A 287 7.36 2.05 9.68
N SER A 288 8.27 1.11 9.91
CA SER A 288 8.63 0.11 8.89
C SER A 288 7.49 -0.86 8.59
N ILE A 289 6.87 -1.42 9.64
CA ILE A 289 5.72 -2.32 9.50
C ILE A 289 4.59 -1.67 8.69
N SER A 290 4.23 -0.43 9.01
CA SER A 290 3.13 0.25 8.34
C SER A 290 3.43 0.56 6.87
N GLN A 291 4.68 0.76 6.46
CA GLN A 291 5.02 0.89 5.03
C GLN A 291 4.68 -0.38 4.24
N ILE A 292 5.01 -1.55 4.80
CA ILE A 292 4.67 -2.83 4.18
C ILE A 292 3.14 -3.02 4.15
N VAL A 293 2.45 -2.71 5.25
CA VAL A 293 0.98 -2.79 5.33
C VAL A 293 0.32 -1.86 4.30
N THR A 294 0.84 -0.65 4.11
CA THR A 294 0.40 0.27 3.04
C THR A 294 0.50 -0.41 1.66
N ALA A 295 1.61 -1.09 1.38
CA ALA A 295 1.82 -1.76 0.11
C ALA A 295 0.97 -3.04 -0.07
N MET A 296 0.62 -3.72 1.02
CA MET A 296 -0.29 -4.88 1.03
C MET A 296 -1.71 -4.52 0.58
N TYR A 297 -2.08 -3.24 0.63
CA TYR A 297 -3.40 -2.79 0.26
C TYR A 297 -3.75 -3.08 -1.20
N THR A 298 -2.82 -2.82 -2.13
CA THR A 298 -3.03 -3.05 -3.57
C THR A 298 -3.32 -4.52 -3.91
N PRO A 299 -2.49 -5.52 -3.52
CA PRO A 299 -2.81 -6.92 -3.78
C PRO A 299 -4.08 -7.38 -3.05
N ALA A 300 -4.36 -6.90 -1.84
CA ALA A 300 -5.59 -7.22 -1.14
C ALA A 300 -6.84 -6.79 -1.93
N ILE A 301 -6.82 -5.58 -2.50
CA ILE A 301 -7.90 -5.09 -3.37
C ILE A 301 -8.05 -5.96 -4.62
N ILE A 302 -6.94 -6.31 -5.26
CA ILE A 302 -6.95 -7.17 -6.46
C ILE A 302 -7.59 -8.53 -6.13
N LEU A 303 -7.24 -9.14 -5.00
CA LEU A 303 -7.81 -10.40 -4.54
C LEU A 303 -9.31 -10.29 -4.19
N ILE A 304 -9.73 -9.19 -3.57
CA ILE A 304 -11.15 -8.92 -3.26
C ILE A 304 -11.97 -8.75 -4.55
N ILE A 305 -11.47 -8.00 -5.53
CA ILE A 305 -12.17 -7.78 -6.80
C ILE A 305 -12.21 -9.08 -7.62
N SER A 306 -11.14 -9.86 -7.58
CA SER A 306 -11.02 -11.07 -8.40
C SER A 306 -11.85 -12.24 -7.90
N SER A 307 -11.86 -12.49 -6.59
CA SER A 307 -12.69 -13.54 -5.96
C SER A 307 -14.19 -13.37 -6.25
N ARG A 308 -14.65 -12.15 -6.50
CA ARG A 308 -16.07 -11.86 -6.75
C ARG A 308 -16.55 -12.21 -8.14
N HIS A 309 -15.70 -12.11 -9.16
CA HIS A 309 -16.10 -12.53 -10.51
C HIS A 309 -16.38 -14.04 -10.52
N SER A 310 -15.53 -14.81 -9.84
CA SER A 310 -15.73 -16.26 -9.70
C SER A 310 -17.06 -16.63 -9.01
N ILE A 311 -17.53 -15.82 -8.04
CA ILE A 311 -18.79 -16.09 -7.32
C ILE A 311 -20.00 -15.65 -8.15
N ALA A 312 -19.95 -14.47 -8.76
CA ALA A 312 -21.06 -13.94 -9.57
C ALA A 312 -21.39 -14.86 -10.75
N ASP A 313 -20.35 -15.39 -11.42
CA ASP A 313 -20.52 -16.33 -12.53
C ASP A 313 -21.18 -17.64 -12.06
N THR A 314 -20.86 -18.10 -10.85
CA THR A 314 -21.45 -19.33 -10.27
C THR A 314 -22.93 -19.15 -9.92
N VAL A 315 -23.31 -18.00 -9.36
CA VAL A 315 -24.70 -17.71 -8.93
C VAL A 315 -25.63 -17.47 -10.12
N GLN A 316 -25.16 -16.79 -11.17
CA GLN A 316 -25.95 -16.61 -12.39
C GLN A 316 -26.25 -17.96 -13.06
N LEU A 317 -25.25 -18.85 -13.14
CA LEU A 317 -25.44 -20.19 -13.69
C LEU A 317 -26.51 -20.96 -12.90
N GLN A 318 -26.45 -20.91 -11.56
CA GLN A 318 -27.42 -21.61 -10.71
C GLN A 318 -28.83 -21.02 -10.82
N THR A 319 -28.96 -19.71 -11.03
CA THR A 319 -30.25 -19.03 -11.19
C THR A 319 -30.89 -19.35 -12.55
N ILE A 320 -30.08 -19.40 -13.61
CA ILE A 320 -30.54 -19.82 -14.95
C ILE A 320 -30.95 -21.30 -14.90
N LEU A 321 -30.12 -22.17 -14.31
CA LEU A 321 -30.42 -23.60 -14.19
C LEU A 321 -31.67 -23.87 -13.34
N SER A 322 -31.87 -23.15 -12.25
CA SER A 322 -33.09 -23.31 -11.43
C SER A 322 -34.34 -22.76 -12.12
N GLY A 323 -34.22 -21.66 -12.87
CA GLY A 323 -35.28 -21.13 -13.72
C GLY A 323 -35.72 -22.14 -14.79
N VAL A 324 -34.76 -22.71 -15.52
CA VAL A 324 -35.02 -23.74 -16.54
C VAL A 324 -35.61 -25.02 -15.94
N ALA A 325 -35.12 -25.46 -14.78
CA ALA A 325 -35.68 -26.63 -14.11
C ALA A 325 -37.14 -26.38 -13.67
N SER A 326 -37.45 -25.19 -13.16
CA SER A 326 -38.81 -24.86 -12.70
C SER A 326 -39.83 -24.72 -13.83
N SER A 327 -39.43 -24.26 -15.02
CA SER A 327 -40.32 -24.20 -16.19
C SER A 327 -40.59 -25.59 -16.79
N HIS A 328 -39.64 -26.53 -16.69
CA HIS A 328 -39.82 -27.88 -17.20
C HIS A 328 -40.84 -28.70 -16.37
N TRP A 329 -40.97 -28.46 -15.06
CA TRP A 329 -41.91 -29.22 -14.21
C TRP A 329 -43.31 -28.60 -14.08
N ALA A 330 -43.51 -27.35 -14.51
CA ALA A 330 -44.78 -26.63 -14.36
C ALA A 330 -45.80 -26.88 -15.50
N GLY A 331 -45.47 -27.72 -16.50
CA GLY A 331 -46.35 -27.98 -17.63
C GLY A 331 -46.33 -29.43 -18.09
N ARG A 332 -47.08 -30.31 -17.42
CA ARG A 332 -47.77 -31.46 -18.06
C ARG A 332 -48.80 -32.11 -17.13
N PRO A 333 -50.05 -31.62 -17.15
CA PRO A 333 -51.22 -32.45 -16.93
C PRO A 333 -51.78 -32.86 -18.31
N ASP A 334 -51.66 -34.16 -18.62
CA ASP A 334 -52.50 -34.88 -19.59
C ASP A 334 -52.58 -34.38 -21.05
N ASP A 335 -51.49 -34.48 -21.82
CA ASP A 335 -51.59 -34.49 -23.29
C ASP A 335 -51.33 -35.91 -23.84
N PRO A 336 -52.28 -36.48 -24.61
CA PRO A 336 -52.13 -37.80 -25.21
C PRO A 336 -51.09 -37.78 -26.35
N GLU A 337 -50.41 -38.92 -26.52
CA GLU A 337 -49.40 -39.20 -27.53
C GLU A 337 -49.77 -38.67 -28.93
N VAL A 338 -49.13 -37.58 -29.35
CA VAL A 338 -49.08 -37.17 -30.76
C VAL A 338 -47.63 -37.29 -31.19
N GLY A 339 -47.36 -38.27 -32.05
CA GLY A 339 -46.07 -38.45 -32.71
C GLY A 339 -45.78 -37.25 -33.59
N VAL A 340 -44.66 -36.57 -33.33
CA VAL A 340 -44.19 -35.44 -34.14
C VAL A 340 -42.72 -35.65 -34.48
N ASP A 341 -42.49 -35.53 -35.78
CA ASP A 341 -41.27 -35.83 -36.52
C ASP A 341 -40.04 -35.03 -36.08
N ALA A 342 -38.92 -35.74 -36.03
CA ALA A 342 -37.58 -35.22 -35.75
C ALA A 342 -37.02 -34.48 -36.97
N ASN A 343 -37.19 -33.16 -37.07
CA ASN A 343 -36.41 -32.38 -38.05
C ASN A 343 -36.23 -30.86 -37.82
N VAL A 344 -36.43 -30.32 -36.60
CA VAL A 344 -36.48 -28.85 -36.38
C VAL A 344 -35.32 -28.28 -35.54
N ASP A 345 -34.32 -29.08 -35.17
CA ASP A 345 -33.26 -28.64 -34.23
C ASP A 345 -32.00 -28.01 -34.88
N ARG A 346 -31.99 -27.69 -36.18
CA ARG A 346 -30.76 -27.21 -36.85
C ARG A 346 -30.64 -25.71 -37.12
N ASP A 347 -31.73 -24.93 -37.13
CA ASP A 347 -31.67 -23.54 -37.62
C ASP A 347 -31.66 -22.46 -36.52
N VAL A 348 -31.86 -22.80 -35.24
CA VAL A 348 -31.97 -21.78 -34.17
C VAL A 348 -30.60 -21.34 -33.61
N ASN A 349 -29.55 -22.14 -33.77
CA ASN A 349 -28.24 -21.82 -33.19
C ASN A 349 -27.36 -20.87 -34.01
N GLU A 350 -27.75 -20.52 -35.25
CA GLU A 350 -26.92 -19.67 -36.13
C GLU A 350 -27.33 -18.17 -36.11
N LEU A 351 -28.52 -17.83 -35.60
CA LEU A 351 -29.06 -16.47 -35.63
C LEU A 351 -28.82 -15.63 -34.36
N GLU A 352 -28.48 -16.23 -33.22
CA GLU A 352 -28.19 -15.46 -31.99
C GLU A 352 -26.75 -14.95 -31.87
N MET A 353 -25.81 -15.47 -32.68
CA MET A 353 -24.39 -15.12 -32.54
C MET A 353 -23.97 -13.87 -33.34
N THR A 354 -24.78 -13.40 -34.28
CA THR A 354 -24.48 -12.24 -35.13
C THR A 354 -25.00 -10.91 -34.57
N THR A 355 -26.03 -10.91 -33.73
CA THR A 355 -26.68 -9.67 -33.26
C THR A 355 -25.95 -9.03 -32.07
N PHE A 356 -25.18 -9.79 -31.28
CA PHE A 356 -24.54 -9.24 -30.07
C PHE A 356 -23.22 -8.47 -30.33
N LYS A 357 -22.66 -8.56 -31.55
CA LYS A 357 -21.37 -7.90 -31.87
C LYS A 357 -21.49 -6.46 -32.37
N HIS A 358 -22.69 -5.94 -32.65
CA HIS A 358 -22.81 -4.68 -33.37
C HIS A 358 -23.19 -3.43 -32.53
N GLU A 359 -23.56 -3.57 -31.25
CA GLU A 359 -24.09 -2.45 -30.46
C GLU A 359 -23.12 -1.73 -29.51
N THR A 360 -21.86 -2.18 -29.36
CA THR A 360 -20.95 -1.61 -28.34
C THR A 360 -19.89 -0.63 -28.87
N TRP A 361 -19.99 -0.13 -30.11
CA TRP A 361 -18.91 0.69 -30.70
C TRP A 361 -19.32 2.00 -31.42
N GLN A 362 -20.41 2.67 -31.02
CA GLN A 362 -20.81 3.95 -31.64
C GLN A 362 -21.11 5.15 -30.71
N SER A 363 -20.77 5.12 -29.42
CA SER A 363 -20.93 6.30 -28.56
C SER A 363 -19.61 7.07 -28.38
N GLY A 364 -19.22 7.90 -29.36
CA GLY A 364 -18.14 8.87 -29.14
C GLY A 364 -17.49 9.52 -30.36
N ARG A 365 -18.26 10.21 -31.21
CA ARG A 365 -17.69 11.29 -32.05
C ARG A 365 -18.28 12.63 -31.61
N PRO A 366 -17.46 13.62 -31.20
CA PRO A 366 -17.93 14.97 -30.98
C PRO A 366 -18.22 15.65 -32.32
N SER A 367 -19.42 16.23 -32.44
CA SER A 367 -19.85 17.07 -33.54
C SER A 367 -19.12 18.43 -33.47
N SER A 368 -18.20 18.67 -34.40
CA SER A 368 -17.65 19.99 -34.67
C SER A 368 -18.55 20.74 -35.65
N GLN A 369 -19.41 21.63 -35.15
CA GLN A 369 -19.94 22.77 -35.89
C GLN A 369 -20.15 23.92 -34.90
N GLY A 370 -19.58 25.08 -35.22
CA GLY A 370 -19.59 26.31 -34.41
C GLY A 370 -18.32 27.09 -34.65
#